data_AF-A0A162QQP0-F1
#
_entry.id   AF-A0A162QQP0-F1
#
_cell.length_a   1.000
_cell.length_b   1.000
_cell.length_c   1.000
_cell.angle_alpha   90.00
_cell.angle_beta   90.00
_cell.angle_gamma   90.00
#
_symmetry.space_group_name_H-M   'P 1'
#
loop_
_entity.id
_entity.type
_entity.pdbx_description
1 polymer ?
#
loop_
_entity_poly.entity_id
_entity_poly.type
_entity_poly.pdbx_seq_one_letter_code
_entity_poly.pdbx_strand_id
1 'polypeptide(L)'
;MGILKKLFWAIFGFDSDELQGNGTFFDDDGYNKQGYNIMGYDRDGYNIDGYNRYGYDRQGYNKQGFNILGKHKNDITCDDKAM
;
A
#
# COMPACT_ATOMS: atom_id res chain seq x y z
N MET A 1 -8.53 9.41 -30.31
CA MET A 1 -9.24 8.45 -29.44
C MET A 1 -9.49 8.97 -28.01
N GLY A 2 -9.48 10.29 -27.72
CA GLY A 2 -9.50 10.81 -26.34
C GLY A 2 -10.77 11.55 -25.91
N ILE A 3 -11.52 12.12 -26.84
CA ILE A 3 -12.67 13.00 -26.52
C ILE A 3 -13.94 12.17 -26.27
N LEU A 4 -14.13 11.07 -27.02
CA LEU A 4 -15.31 10.21 -26.90
C LEU A 4 -15.40 9.48 -25.55
N LYS A 5 -14.25 9.13 -24.96
CA LYS A 5 -14.17 8.55 -23.61
C LYS A 5 -14.52 9.57 -22.51
N LYS A 6 -14.39 10.87 -22.72
CA LYS A 6 -14.79 11.86 -21.70
C LYS A 6 -16.29 12.11 -21.71
N LEU A 7 -16.89 12.17 -22.91
CA LEU A 7 -18.32 12.37 -23.10
C LEU A 7 -19.17 11.17 -22.66
N PHE A 8 -18.68 9.93 -22.87
CA PHE A 8 -19.42 8.73 -22.49
C PHE A 8 -19.62 8.62 -20.97
N TRP A 9 -18.64 9.03 -20.16
CA TRP A 9 -18.70 8.90 -18.69
C TRP A 9 -19.37 10.10 -18.01
N ALA A 10 -19.32 11.28 -18.63
CA ALA A 10 -20.03 12.48 -18.16
C ALA A 10 -21.56 12.35 -18.20
N ILE A 11 -22.11 11.51 -19.09
CA ILE A 11 -23.57 11.27 -19.20
C ILE A 11 -24.07 10.34 -18.09
N PHE A 12 -23.23 9.42 -17.61
CA PHE A 12 -23.58 8.45 -16.56
C PHE A 12 -23.15 8.89 -15.14
N GLY A 13 -22.59 10.09 -14.98
CA GLY A 13 -22.20 10.63 -13.68
C GLY A 13 -21.07 9.88 -12.99
N PHE A 14 -20.22 9.20 -13.75
CA PHE A 14 -19.11 8.42 -13.22
C PHE A 14 -17.84 9.26 -13.40
N ASP A 15 -17.30 9.78 -12.30
CA ASP A 15 -16.11 10.63 -12.30
C ASP A 15 -14.96 9.89 -13.00
N SER A 16 -14.54 10.41 -14.16
CA SER A 16 -13.51 9.83 -15.03
C SER A 16 -12.12 9.80 -14.40
N ASP A 17 -11.99 10.32 -13.18
CA ASP A 17 -10.74 10.65 -12.53
C ASP A 17 -10.14 9.43 -11.81
N GLU A 18 -10.88 8.34 -11.67
CA GLU A 18 -10.40 7.08 -11.08
C GLU A 18 -9.89 6.06 -12.11
N LEU A 19 -10.25 6.21 -13.39
CA LEU A 19 -9.85 5.27 -14.44
C LEU A 19 -8.41 5.51 -14.86
N GLN A 20 -7.61 4.45 -14.89
CA GLN A 20 -6.26 4.47 -15.44
C GLN A 20 -6.26 4.69 -16.95
N GLY A 21 -5.09 4.99 -17.53
CA GLY A 21 -4.94 5.28 -18.97
C GLY A 21 -5.45 4.17 -19.91
N ASN A 22 -5.48 2.93 -19.42
CA ASN A 22 -6.03 1.76 -20.12
C ASN A 22 -7.59 1.68 -20.06
N GLY A 23 -8.25 2.48 -19.23
CA GLY A 23 -9.70 2.50 -19.06
C GLY A 23 -10.23 1.53 -18.00
N THR A 24 -9.36 0.94 -17.19
CA THR A 24 -9.70 0.10 -16.03
C THR A 24 -9.30 0.79 -14.73
N PHE A 25 -9.81 0.32 -13.59
CA PHE A 25 -9.39 0.82 -12.27
C PHE A 25 -7.96 0.39 -11.89
N PHE A 26 -7.44 -0.65 -12.55
CA PHE A 26 -6.12 -1.22 -12.34
C PHE A 26 -5.23 -1.02 -13.57
N ASP A 27 -3.93 -0.91 -13.37
CA ASP A 27 -2.92 -0.95 -14.42
C ASP A 27 -2.78 -2.38 -14.98
N ASP A 28 -1.93 -2.54 -15.99
CA ASP A 28 -1.69 -3.83 -16.63
C ASP A 28 -1.02 -4.85 -15.67
N ASP A 29 -0.43 -4.37 -14.57
CA ASP A 29 0.15 -5.17 -13.48
C ASP A 29 -0.89 -5.51 -12.39
N GLY A 30 -2.12 -5.00 -12.48
CA GLY A 30 -3.21 -5.25 -11.52
C GLY A 30 -3.24 -4.32 -10.29
N TYR A 31 -2.56 -3.18 -10.33
CA TYR A 31 -2.52 -2.18 -9.24
C TYR A 31 -3.36 -0.95 -9.57
N ASN A 32 -4.05 -0.37 -8.59
CA ASN A 32 -4.85 0.84 -8.75
C ASN A 32 -3.96 2.09 -8.89
N LYS A 33 -4.56 3.28 -9.11
CA LYS A 33 -3.80 4.55 -9.21
C LYS A 33 -2.97 4.87 -7.96
N GLN A 34 -3.36 4.33 -6.81
CA GLN A 34 -2.64 4.50 -5.55
C GLN A 34 -1.48 3.49 -5.40
N GLY A 35 -1.30 2.57 -6.37
CA GLY A 35 -0.26 1.56 -6.37
C GLY A 35 -0.58 0.28 -5.61
N TYR A 36 -1.85 0.03 -5.27
CA TYR A 36 -2.29 -1.15 -4.53
C TYR A 36 -3.07 -2.13 -5.41
N ASN A 37 -2.81 -3.42 -5.27
CA ASN A 37 -3.55 -4.47 -5.96
C ASN A 37 -4.97 -4.63 -5.39
N ILE A 38 -5.77 -5.51 -6.01
CA ILE A 38 -7.13 -5.82 -5.55
C ILE A 38 -7.21 -6.34 -4.10
N MET A 39 -6.11 -6.89 -3.58
CA MET A 39 -6.00 -7.36 -2.20
C MET A 39 -5.57 -6.26 -1.23
N GLY A 40 -5.32 -5.03 -1.71
CA GLY A 40 -4.90 -3.90 -0.89
C GLY A 40 -3.41 -3.87 -0.55
N TYR A 41 -2.57 -4.57 -1.31
CA TYR A 41 -1.11 -4.57 -1.14
C TYR A 41 -0.43 -3.81 -2.27
N ASP A 42 0.60 -3.05 -1.93
CA ASP A 42 1.45 -2.37 -2.88
C ASP A 42 2.34 -3.36 -3.68
N ARG A 43 3.10 -2.81 -4.63
CA ARG A 43 4.03 -3.59 -5.48
C ARG A 43 5.12 -4.32 -4.69
N ASP A 44 5.40 -3.88 -3.47
CA ASP A 44 6.37 -4.51 -2.57
C ASP A 44 5.70 -5.54 -1.62
N GLY A 45 4.38 -5.71 -1.68
CA GLY A 45 3.62 -6.64 -0.86
C GLY A 45 3.25 -6.11 0.53
N TYR A 46 3.23 -4.79 0.73
CA TYR A 46 2.81 -4.14 1.98
C TYR A 46 1.42 -3.52 1.83
N ASN A 47 0.61 -3.62 2.87
CA ASN A 47 -0.72 -3.02 2.90
C ASN A 47 -0.64 -1.50 3.09
N ILE A 48 -1.79 -0.82 3.08
CA ILE A 48 -1.88 0.63 3.32
C ILE A 48 -1.30 1.09 4.67
N ASP A 49 -1.30 0.21 5.67
CA ASP A 49 -0.68 0.48 6.98
C ASP A 49 0.86 0.31 6.94
N GLY A 50 1.44 -0.14 5.83
CA GLY A 50 2.86 -0.40 5.66
C GLY A 50 3.34 -1.76 6.18
N TYR A 51 2.45 -2.73 6.38
CA TYR A 51 2.75 -4.08 6.87
C TYR A 51 2.55 -5.13 5.77
N ASN A 52 3.45 -6.10 5.72
CA ASN A 52 3.32 -7.24 4.83
C ASN A 52 2.21 -8.19 5.30
N ARG A 53 1.93 -9.22 4.48
CA ARG A 53 0.97 -10.29 4.80
C ARG A 53 1.22 -11.05 6.12
N TYR A 54 2.42 -10.93 6.68
CA TYR A 54 2.82 -11.55 7.94
C TYR A 54 2.72 -10.58 9.13
N GLY A 55 2.27 -9.34 8.91
CA GLY A 55 2.11 -8.33 9.94
C GLY A 55 3.40 -7.60 10.34
N TYR A 56 4.44 -7.65 9.49
CA TYR A 56 5.70 -6.93 9.72
C TYR A 56 5.84 -5.74 8.77
N ASP A 57 6.34 -4.62 9.29
CA ASP A 57 6.62 -3.42 8.53
C ASP A 57 7.80 -3.64 7.56
N ARG A 58 8.10 -2.60 6.76
CA ARG A 58 9.25 -2.60 5.84
C ARG A 58 10.61 -2.76 6.53
N GLN A 59 10.68 -2.55 7.84
CA GLN A 59 11.88 -2.73 8.67
C GLN A 59 11.93 -4.11 9.35
N GLY A 60 10.90 -4.94 9.17
CA GLY A 60 10.82 -6.28 9.76
C GLY A 60 10.28 -6.32 11.19
N TYR A 61 9.58 -5.27 11.65
CA TYR A 61 8.96 -5.18 12.97
C TYR A 61 7.44 -5.25 12.89
N ASN A 62 6.82 -5.96 13.84
CA ASN A 62 5.37 -6.02 13.94
C ASN A 62 4.77 -4.71 14.49
N LYS A 63 3.44 -4.62 14.55
CA LYS A 63 2.71 -3.47 15.13
C LYS A 63 3.10 -3.15 16.58
N GLN A 64 3.65 -4.13 17.31
CA GLN A 64 4.12 -3.98 18.69
C GLN A 64 5.60 -3.57 18.76
N GLY A 65 6.26 -3.35 17.62
CA GLY A 65 7.67 -3.02 17.53
C GLY A 65 8.61 -4.20 17.67
N PHE A 66 8.17 -5.46 17.59
CA PHE A 66 9.03 -6.64 17.71
C PHE A 66 9.38 -7.23 16.35
N ASN A 67 10.65 -7.56 16.14
CA ASN A 67 11.07 -8.30 14.94
C ASN A 67 10.83 -9.82 15.09
N ILE A 68 11.13 -10.58 14.03
CA ILE A 68 11.01 -12.05 14.02
C ILE A 68 11.87 -12.76 15.08
N LEU A 69 12.90 -12.08 15.60
CA LEU A 69 13.77 -12.58 16.67
C LEU A 69 13.26 -12.21 18.06
N GLY A 70 12.12 -11.50 18.18
CA GLY A 70 11.59 -11.01 19.44
C GLY A 70 12.32 -9.78 20.01
N LYS A 71 13.13 -9.08 19.20
CA LYS A 71 13.77 -7.81 19.62
C LYS A 71 12.87 -6.62 19.34
N HIS A 72 12.73 -5.74 20.33
CA HIS A 72 11.95 -4.53 20.18
C HIS A 72 12.75 -3.45 19.43
N LYS A 73 12.10 -2.75 18.50
CA LYS A 73 12.68 -1.70 17.64
C LYS A 73 13.40 -0.61 18.42
N ASN A 74 12.88 -0.31 19.61
CA ASN A 74 13.48 0.73 20.42
C ASN A 74 14.81 0.32 21.02
N ASP A 75 15.12 -0.99 21.18
CA ASP A 75 16.35 -1.58 21.76
C ASP A 75 17.19 -0.58 22.60
N ILE A 76 16.54 0.20 23.47
CA ILE A 76 17.16 0.95 24.55
C ILE A 76 17.40 -0.20 25.52
N THR A 77 18.50 -0.89 25.26
CA THR A 77 19.11 -1.80 26.19
C THR A 77 19.08 -1.08 27.51
N CYS A 78 18.32 -1.61 28.47
CA CYS A 78 18.37 -1.19 29.85
C CYS A 78 19.73 -1.60 30.46
N ASP A 79 20.83 -1.41 29.74
CA ASP A 79 22.20 -1.62 30.18
C ASP A 79 22.83 -0.29 30.60
N ASP A 80 22.14 0.84 30.42
CA ASP A 80 22.46 2.13 31.08
C ASP A 80 21.79 2.25 32.47
N LYS A 81 21.66 1.11 33.17
CA LYS A 81 21.65 1.09 34.65
C LYS A 81 23.07 0.91 35.21
N ALA A 82 24.06 1.47 34.53
CA ALA A 82 25.42 1.62 35.03
C ALA A 82 25.89 3.05 34.85
N MET A 83 25.34 3.97 35.66
CA MET A 83 26.09 4.90 36.53
C MET A 83 25.14 5.81 37.32
#